data_AF-A0A2E3BQ40-F1
#
_entry.id   AF-A0A2E3BQ40-F1
#
_cell.length_a   1.000
_cell.length_b   1.000
_cell.length_c   1.000
_cell.angle_alpha   90.00
_cell.angle_beta   90.00
_cell.angle_gamma   90.00
#
_symmetry.space_group_name_H-M   'P 1'
#
loop_
_entity.id
_entity.type
_entity.pdbx_description
1 polymer ?
#
loop_
_entity_poly.entity_id
_entity_poly.type
_entity_poly.pdbx_seq_one_letter_code
_entity_poly.pdbx_strand_id
1 'polypeptide(L)'
;MYLRVSATHGVTDQVQTDYGDINLERARYALDVVDDGQGGYMCADQIARISGCVPFNPFALNGISNDAVDYLSADTGLKGEVQQTVLNATLSGELDFSVTDNVMNIGFASGIEYREEKGQETPDPLRQAGIARGNQIAKTKGSFDVVDIFGELNIPIVEQLNINLAARYGDYSSVGETFNWTVNIDAPISDSFRLRGAVATAVRAPNVSDLFAGGAATSAIVTDPCNGIDAASTGNIAENCRSIDAIQRRIDNQGAFVLTQVESQNTSGLLSGSEDVGEEKADTLTAGFVFIPEQIDGLQLSVDYYNIEIDDAIAKTDRTVILNRCYSQSPSNFDPDCGGLVRRDGRTGAALDVNAASGNENKIETAGVDIDISYETALGSGDLYVAFKIKEHDYFVRDGINIKYRLPINIAQASLGTKIEVPTLDGYYEIEIPPGTQTGRIFRVRGRGVAQLRGDRRGDLLVLIDVRIPKKLDSQQQKLMNELGESLPETFEDDEDKGIFDKFRSAFTN
;
A
#
# COMPACT_ATOMS: atom_id res chain seq x y z
N MET A 1 13.40 22.73 -38.76
CA MET A 1 12.81 21.42 -38.43
C MET A 1 13.91 20.37 -38.38
N TYR A 2 13.85 19.46 -37.42
CA TYR A 2 14.84 18.41 -37.14
C TYR A 2 14.10 17.09 -36.92
N LEU A 3 14.49 16.03 -37.66
CA LEU A 3 13.99 14.68 -37.45
C LEU A 3 15.06 13.88 -36.70
N ARG A 4 14.65 13.25 -35.59
CA ARG A 4 15.48 12.30 -34.84
C ARG A 4 14.80 10.95 -34.84
N VAL A 5 15.56 9.90 -35.12
CA VAL A 5 15.13 8.51 -35.00
C VAL A 5 16.11 7.79 -34.10
N SER A 6 15.61 6.96 -33.19
CA SER A 6 16.44 6.16 -32.29
C SER A 6 15.80 4.80 -32.00
N ALA A 7 16.65 3.82 -31.72
CA ALA A 7 16.26 2.51 -31.21
C ALA A 7 17.06 2.22 -29.95
N THR A 8 16.40 1.67 -28.93
CA THR A 8 17.03 1.24 -27.67
C THR A 8 16.54 -0.16 -27.33
N HIS A 9 17.44 -1.03 -26.92
CA HIS A 9 17.13 -2.35 -26.41
C HIS A 9 17.91 -2.57 -25.12
N GLY A 10 17.21 -2.95 -24.05
CA GLY A 10 17.78 -3.19 -22.73
C GLY A 10 17.32 -4.53 -22.18
N VAL A 11 18.22 -5.21 -21.48
CA VAL A 11 17.96 -6.46 -20.75
C VAL A 11 18.52 -6.29 -19.34
N THR A 12 17.71 -6.64 -18.34
CA THR A 12 18.11 -6.69 -16.94
C THR A 12 17.89 -8.11 -16.42
N ASP A 13 18.99 -8.75 -16.02
CA ASP A 13 18.98 -10.07 -15.40
C ASP A 13 19.03 -9.96 -13.88
N GLN A 14 18.27 -10.81 -13.20
CA GLN A 14 18.30 -10.98 -11.76
C GLN A 14 18.60 -12.43 -11.42
N VAL A 15 19.54 -12.64 -10.50
CA VAL A 15 19.75 -13.92 -9.84
C VAL A 15 19.72 -13.68 -8.34
N GLN A 16 18.77 -14.31 -7.67
CA GLN A 16 18.69 -14.35 -6.22
C GLN A 16 18.98 -15.77 -5.75
N THR A 17 19.82 -15.86 -4.73
CA THR A 17 20.10 -17.10 -4.02
C THR A 17 19.94 -16.84 -2.53
N ASP A 18 19.07 -17.61 -1.90
CA ASP A 18 18.79 -17.57 -0.47
C ASP A 18 19.29 -18.87 0.16
N TYR A 19 20.12 -18.76 1.19
CA TYR A 19 20.69 -19.89 1.92
C TYR A 19 20.00 -20.09 3.27
N GLY A 20 20.02 -21.32 3.77
CA GLY A 20 19.54 -21.63 5.12
C GLY A 20 18.02 -21.62 5.25
N ASP A 21 17.28 -21.83 4.15
CA ASP A 21 15.86 -22.14 4.24
C ASP A 21 15.65 -23.61 4.63
N ILE A 22 14.43 -23.99 4.99
CA ILE A 22 14.11 -25.35 5.46
C ILE A 22 13.33 -26.09 4.38
N ASN A 23 13.79 -27.28 4.02
CA ASN A 23 13.03 -28.23 3.22
C ASN A 23 11.95 -28.90 4.09
N LEU A 24 10.69 -28.56 3.86
CA LEU A 24 9.55 -29.03 4.65
C LEU A 24 9.30 -30.54 4.49
N GLU A 25 9.62 -31.12 3.33
CA GLU A 25 9.53 -32.57 3.12
C GLU A 25 10.55 -33.31 3.99
N ARG A 26 11.82 -32.86 3.98
CA ARG A 26 12.86 -33.40 4.87
C ARG A 26 12.52 -33.20 6.34
N ALA A 27 11.99 -32.02 6.70
CA ALA A 27 11.54 -31.75 8.07
C ALA A 27 10.43 -32.73 8.51
N ARG A 28 9.49 -33.05 7.63
CA ARG A 28 8.44 -34.04 7.91
C ARG A 28 9.03 -35.43 8.19
N TYR A 29 9.98 -35.90 7.39
CA TYR A 29 10.64 -37.19 7.65
C TYR A 29 11.47 -37.19 8.93
N ALA A 30 12.12 -36.07 9.25
CA ALA A 30 12.95 -35.94 10.44
C ALA A 30 12.15 -35.78 11.76
N LEU A 31 10.89 -35.33 11.67
CA LEU A 31 9.96 -35.28 12.80
C LEU A 31 9.19 -36.59 13.01
N ASP A 32 9.03 -37.40 11.98
CA ASP A 32 8.42 -38.73 12.06
C ASP A 32 9.46 -39.77 12.48
N VAL A 33 9.48 -40.11 13.78
CA VAL A 33 10.55 -40.90 14.40
C VAL A 33 10.04 -42.15 15.10
N VAL A 34 10.89 -43.17 15.15
CA VAL A 34 10.70 -44.42 15.89
C VAL A 34 11.92 -44.72 16.77
N ASP A 35 11.75 -45.55 17.79
CA ASP A 35 12.84 -46.04 18.64
C ASP A 35 13.90 -46.79 17.80
N ASP A 36 15.18 -46.49 18.02
CA ASP A 36 16.30 -47.13 17.31
C ASP A 36 16.76 -48.47 17.93
N GLY A 37 16.17 -48.86 19.06
CA GLY A 37 16.50 -50.05 19.84
C GLY A 37 17.77 -49.89 20.70
N GLN A 38 18.37 -48.70 20.74
CA GLN A 38 19.60 -48.36 21.47
C GLN A 38 19.39 -47.22 22.48
N GLY A 39 18.13 -46.83 22.71
CA GLY A 39 17.75 -45.73 23.60
C GLY A 39 17.74 -44.37 22.93
N GLY A 40 17.80 -44.32 21.59
CA GLY A 40 17.66 -43.14 20.76
C GLY A 40 16.44 -43.21 19.83
N TYR A 41 16.44 -42.32 18.85
CA TYR A 41 15.38 -42.23 17.84
C TYR A 41 16.00 -42.19 16.45
N MET A 42 15.30 -42.76 15.48
CA MET A 42 15.63 -42.71 14.06
C MET A 42 14.39 -42.33 13.24
N CYS A 43 14.56 -41.78 12.04
CA CYS A 43 13.43 -41.48 11.17
C CYS A 43 12.67 -42.77 10.84
N ALA A 44 11.34 -42.73 10.89
CA ALA A 44 10.47 -43.89 10.68
C ALA A 44 10.64 -44.47 9.26
N ASP A 45 10.70 -43.59 8.26
CA ASP A 45 10.81 -43.97 6.86
C ASP A 45 12.20 -44.54 6.53
N GLN A 46 12.22 -45.74 5.93
CA GLN A 46 13.47 -46.43 5.58
C GLN A 46 14.21 -45.77 4.42
N ILE A 47 13.50 -45.23 3.44
CA ILE A 47 14.09 -44.54 2.29
C ILE A 47 14.71 -43.22 2.75
N ALA A 48 14.00 -42.46 3.59
CA ALA A 48 14.51 -41.22 4.17
C ALA A 48 15.82 -41.45 4.94
N ARG A 49 15.90 -42.54 5.73
CA ARG A 49 17.15 -42.93 6.41
C ARG A 49 18.30 -43.21 5.43
N ILE A 50 18.02 -43.93 4.34
CA ILE A 50 19.01 -44.18 3.28
C ILE A 50 19.45 -42.85 2.62
N SER A 51 18.54 -41.89 2.51
CA SER A 51 18.80 -40.53 2.01
C SER A 51 19.41 -39.58 3.06
N GLY A 52 19.85 -40.08 4.21
CA GLY A 52 20.56 -39.30 5.22
C GLY A 52 19.68 -38.55 6.21
N CYS A 53 18.44 -39.00 6.45
CA CYS A 53 17.55 -38.38 7.42
C CYS A 53 18.13 -38.37 8.84
N VAL A 54 18.13 -37.18 9.44
CA VAL A 54 18.61 -36.94 10.81
C VAL A 54 17.44 -36.41 11.65
N PRO A 55 17.00 -37.16 12.68
CA PRO A 55 15.96 -36.69 13.60
C PRO A 55 16.34 -35.39 14.30
N PHE A 56 15.34 -34.55 14.59
CA PHE A 56 15.53 -33.37 15.44
C PHE A 56 14.35 -33.16 16.39
N ASN A 57 14.60 -32.45 17.49
CA ASN A 57 13.59 -32.09 18.47
C ASN A 57 13.45 -30.56 18.56
N PRO A 58 12.39 -29.97 17.98
CA PRO A 58 12.19 -28.52 18.02
C PRO A 58 11.78 -27.98 19.41
N PHE A 59 11.47 -28.86 20.36
CA PHE A 59 11.00 -28.50 21.71
C PHE A 59 12.09 -28.58 22.77
N ALA A 60 13.26 -29.13 22.45
CA ALA A 60 14.39 -29.23 23.37
C ALA A 60 15.41 -28.12 23.14
N LEU A 61 15.96 -27.59 24.24
CA LEU A 61 17.14 -26.72 24.19
C LEU A 61 18.30 -27.53 23.59
N ASN A 62 18.85 -27.07 22.45
CA ASN A 62 19.84 -27.80 21.64
C ASN A 62 19.33 -29.10 21.00
N GLY A 63 18.02 -29.21 20.73
CA GLY A 63 17.43 -30.39 20.09
C GLY A 63 17.68 -30.52 18.58
N ILE A 64 18.44 -29.60 17.98
CA ILE A 64 18.78 -29.60 16.55
C ILE A 64 20.31 -29.67 16.43
N SER A 65 20.83 -30.81 15.96
CA SER A 65 22.27 -31.00 15.72
C SER A 65 22.71 -30.33 14.41
N ASN A 66 24.01 -30.14 14.21
CA ASN A 66 24.53 -29.64 12.92
C ASN A 66 24.17 -30.58 11.76
N ASP A 67 24.22 -31.90 11.96
CA ASP A 67 23.81 -32.87 10.95
C ASP A 67 22.32 -32.74 10.58
N ALA A 68 21.47 -32.41 11.58
CA ALA A 68 20.07 -32.10 11.33
C ALA A 68 19.91 -30.79 10.57
N VAL A 69 20.69 -29.75 10.90
CA VAL A 69 20.69 -28.49 10.13
C VAL A 69 21.08 -28.77 8.67
N ASP A 70 22.14 -29.53 8.43
CA ASP A 70 22.61 -29.86 7.08
C ASP A 70 21.57 -30.68 6.30
N TYR A 71 20.91 -31.63 6.95
CA TYR A 71 19.81 -32.40 6.35
C TYR A 71 18.62 -31.49 6.01
N LEU A 72 18.21 -30.63 6.93
CA LEU A 72 17.03 -29.75 6.77
C LEU A 72 17.26 -28.62 5.77
N SER A 73 18.51 -28.18 5.61
CA SER A 73 18.84 -27.00 4.80
C SER A 73 18.47 -27.17 3.33
N ALA A 74 17.87 -26.12 2.79
CA ALA A 74 17.59 -25.94 1.38
C ALA A 74 18.07 -24.57 0.92
N ASP A 75 18.79 -24.57 -0.20
CA ASP A 75 19.06 -23.37 -0.95
C ASP A 75 17.87 -23.10 -1.86
N THR A 76 17.33 -21.89 -1.78
CA THR A 76 16.23 -21.42 -2.61
C THR A 76 16.67 -20.21 -3.41
N GLY A 77 15.85 -19.75 -4.35
CA GLY A 77 16.19 -18.59 -5.15
C GLY A 77 15.23 -18.35 -6.28
N LEU A 78 15.55 -17.37 -7.11
CA LEU A 78 14.82 -17.09 -8.33
C LEU A 78 15.74 -16.49 -9.39
N LYS A 79 15.36 -16.71 -10.65
CA LYS A 79 15.97 -16.04 -11.80
C LYS A 79 14.92 -15.18 -12.48
N GLY A 80 15.21 -13.90 -12.61
CA GLY A 80 14.36 -12.92 -13.28
C GLY A 80 15.06 -12.36 -14.52
N GLU A 81 14.26 -11.96 -15.51
CA GLU A 81 14.74 -11.23 -16.68
C GLU A 81 13.65 -10.25 -17.12
N VAL A 82 14.05 -9.00 -17.35
CA VAL A 82 13.20 -7.95 -17.93
C VAL A 82 13.86 -7.44 -19.19
N GLN A 83 13.12 -7.40 -20.30
CA GLN A 83 13.58 -6.88 -21.58
C GLN A 83 12.69 -5.73 -22.04
N GLN A 84 13.29 -4.68 -22.58
CA GLN A 84 12.57 -3.55 -23.16
C GLN A 84 13.17 -3.17 -24.50
N THR A 85 12.32 -2.99 -25.51
CA THR A 85 12.71 -2.46 -26.81
C THR A 85 11.90 -1.21 -27.10
N VAL A 86 12.56 -0.11 -27.46
CA VAL A 86 11.94 1.17 -27.80
C VAL A 86 12.42 1.62 -29.17
N LEU A 87 11.48 1.95 -30.06
CA LEU A 87 11.74 2.62 -31.33
C LEU A 87 11.04 3.97 -31.29
N ASN A 88 11.75 5.06 -31.54
CA ASN A 88 11.21 6.40 -31.47
C ASN A 88 11.57 7.18 -32.73
N ALA A 89 10.60 7.94 -33.25
CA ALA A 89 10.80 8.95 -34.28
C ALA A 89 10.13 10.26 -33.86
N THR A 90 10.93 11.32 -33.75
CA THR A 90 10.47 12.64 -33.31
C THR A 90 10.86 13.70 -34.33
N LEU A 91 9.88 14.49 -34.77
CA LEU A 91 10.04 15.69 -35.56
C LEU A 91 9.84 16.91 -34.67
N SER A 92 10.80 17.83 -34.64
CA SER A 92 10.70 19.07 -33.89
C SER A 92 11.16 20.29 -34.67
N GLY A 93 10.76 21.47 -34.24
CA GLY A 93 11.19 22.72 -34.85
C GLY A 93 10.38 23.90 -34.40
N GLU A 94 10.48 24.98 -35.16
CA GLU A 94 9.71 26.20 -34.97
C GLU A 94 8.81 26.41 -36.19
N LEU A 95 7.59 26.90 -35.94
CA LEU A 95 6.65 27.34 -36.97
C LEU A 95 6.93 28.81 -37.28
N ASP A 96 6.96 29.19 -38.55
CA ASP A 96 7.13 30.58 -39.00
C ASP A 96 5.83 31.39 -38.80
N PHE A 97 5.38 31.43 -37.54
CA PHE A 97 4.17 32.06 -37.06
C PHE A 97 4.40 32.49 -35.60
N SER A 98 4.25 33.78 -35.34
CA SER A 98 4.28 34.37 -34.01
C SER A 98 2.89 34.83 -33.60
N VAL A 99 2.59 34.77 -32.30
CA VAL A 99 1.31 35.26 -31.76
C VAL A 99 1.29 36.78 -31.71
N THR A 100 2.45 37.41 -31.54
CA THR A 100 2.65 38.87 -31.58
C THR A 100 3.97 39.23 -32.25
N ASP A 101 4.08 40.44 -32.82
CA ASP A 101 5.21 40.89 -33.66
C ASP A 101 6.58 40.93 -32.94
N ASN A 102 6.61 40.79 -31.61
CA ASN A 102 7.80 40.96 -30.78
C ASN A 102 8.24 39.69 -30.04
N VAL A 103 7.67 38.53 -30.36
CA VAL A 103 7.89 37.29 -29.61
C VAL A 103 8.40 36.18 -30.54
N MET A 104 9.13 35.22 -29.96
CA MET A 104 9.65 34.06 -30.68
C MET A 104 8.55 33.25 -31.37
N ASN A 105 8.98 32.46 -32.35
CA ASN A 105 8.12 31.54 -33.08
C ASN A 105 7.58 30.42 -32.17
N ILE A 106 6.42 29.86 -32.55
CA ILE A 106 5.86 28.70 -31.85
C ILE A 106 6.78 27.49 -32.05
N GLY A 107 7.28 26.93 -30.96
CA GLY A 107 8.01 25.67 -30.96
C GLY A 107 7.06 24.48 -31.00
N PHE A 108 7.43 23.40 -31.69
CA PHE A 108 6.69 22.15 -31.66
C PHE A 108 7.63 20.94 -31.62
N ALA A 109 7.14 19.86 -31.02
CA ALA A 109 7.66 18.52 -31.25
C ALA A 109 6.50 17.54 -31.39
N SER A 110 6.65 16.57 -32.27
CA SER A 110 5.65 15.51 -32.49
C SER A 110 6.36 14.23 -32.86
N GLY A 111 5.81 13.09 -32.49
CA GLY A 111 6.47 11.83 -32.76
C GLY A 111 5.58 10.62 -32.62
N ILE A 112 6.19 9.50 -32.96
CA ILE A 112 5.65 8.17 -32.77
C ILE A 112 6.68 7.34 -32.01
N GLU A 113 6.21 6.55 -31.07
CA GLU A 113 7.03 5.64 -30.27
C GLU A 113 6.39 4.25 -30.25
N TYR A 114 7.19 3.23 -30.50
CA TYR A 114 6.83 1.84 -30.25
C TYR A 114 7.66 1.34 -29.07
N ARG A 115 7.02 0.70 -28.09
CA ARG A 115 7.68 0.07 -26.96
C ARG A 115 7.14 -1.33 -26.76
N GLU A 116 8.03 -2.31 -26.63
CA GLU A 116 7.72 -3.68 -26.20
C GLU A 116 8.39 -3.95 -24.85
N GLU A 117 7.65 -4.50 -23.91
CA GLU A 117 8.14 -4.93 -22.60
C GLU A 117 7.89 -6.42 -22.40
N LYS A 118 8.91 -7.13 -21.93
CA LYS A 118 8.87 -8.56 -21.60
C LYS A 118 9.42 -8.77 -20.20
N GLY A 119 8.78 -9.63 -19.43
CA GLY A 119 9.25 -9.99 -18.10
C GLY A 119 9.02 -11.47 -17.83
N GLN A 120 10.00 -12.09 -17.17
CA GLN A 120 9.86 -13.45 -16.67
C GLN A 120 10.57 -13.59 -15.33
N GLU A 121 9.98 -14.39 -14.43
CA GLU A 121 10.59 -14.81 -13.17
C GLU A 121 10.35 -16.29 -12.98
N THR A 122 11.43 -17.03 -12.74
CA THR A 122 11.40 -18.47 -12.46
C THR A 122 11.99 -18.72 -11.08
N PRO A 123 11.15 -18.93 -10.05
CA PRO A 123 11.58 -19.39 -8.74
C PRO A 123 12.22 -20.77 -8.81
N ASP A 124 12.94 -21.19 -7.78
CA ASP A 124 13.46 -22.55 -7.69
C ASP A 124 12.32 -23.60 -7.57
N PRO A 125 12.60 -24.88 -7.88
CA PRO A 125 11.59 -25.93 -7.83
C PRO A 125 10.97 -26.16 -6.44
N LEU A 126 11.71 -25.91 -5.35
CA LEU A 126 11.21 -26.10 -3.99
C LEU A 126 10.15 -25.05 -3.65
N ARG A 127 10.40 -23.79 -4.00
CA ARG A 127 9.43 -22.70 -3.85
C ARG A 127 8.24 -22.83 -4.79
N GLN A 128 8.41 -23.30 -6.03
CA GLN A 128 7.27 -23.57 -6.91
C GLN A 128 6.34 -24.66 -6.36
N ALA A 129 6.93 -25.71 -5.75
CA ALA A 129 6.19 -26.81 -5.18
C ALA A 129 5.65 -26.54 -3.76
N GLY A 130 6.01 -25.40 -3.13
CA GLY A 130 5.60 -25.08 -1.76
C GLY A 130 6.21 -26.01 -0.71
N ILE A 131 7.36 -26.63 -1.00
CA ILE A 131 8.05 -27.57 -0.11
C ILE A 131 9.26 -26.95 0.60
N ALA A 132 9.52 -25.67 0.37
CA ALA A 132 10.40 -24.85 1.20
C ALA A 132 9.56 -24.10 2.24
N ARG A 133 10.18 -23.68 3.36
CA ARG A 133 9.51 -22.87 4.38
C ARG A 133 9.15 -21.47 3.83
N GLY A 134 9.95 -20.90 2.93
CA GLY A 134 9.59 -19.67 2.22
C GLY A 134 8.30 -19.80 1.42
N ASN A 135 7.64 -18.68 1.15
CA ASN A 135 6.36 -18.68 0.44
C ASN A 135 6.46 -19.37 -0.91
N GLN A 136 5.41 -20.13 -1.25
CA GLN A 136 5.22 -20.68 -2.58
C GLN A 136 5.12 -19.54 -3.59
N ILE A 137 5.87 -19.62 -4.69
CA ILE A 137 5.80 -18.65 -5.78
C ILE A 137 5.70 -19.39 -7.10
N ALA A 138 4.68 -19.07 -7.89
CA ALA A 138 4.53 -19.57 -9.24
C ALA A 138 5.36 -18.74 -10.24
N LYS A 139 5.67 -19.33 -11.40
CA LYS A 139 6.42 -18.63 -12.44
C LYS A 139 5.61 -17.45 -12.99
N THR A 140 6.29 -16.34 -13.23
CA THR A 140 5.74 -15.19 -13.96
C THR A 140 6.33 -15.18 -15.36
N LYS A 141 5.51 -14.98 -16.39
CA LYS A 141 6.00 -14.75 -17.74
C LYS A 141 4.93 -14.02 -18.55
N GLY A 142 5.30 -12.89 -19.13
CA GLY A 142 4.39 -12.12 -19.97
C GLY A 142 5.08 -11.02 -20.73
N SER A 143 4.31 -10.39 -21.62
CA SER A 143 4.77 -9.28 -22.44
C SER A 143 3.58 -8.45 -22.92
N PHE A 144 3.82 -7.18 -23.15
CA PHE A 144 2.90 -6.29 -23.84
C PHE A 144 3.68 -5.29 -24.69
N ASP A 145 3.00 -4.64 -25.60
CA ASP A 145 3.55 -3.61 -26.47
C ASP A 145 2.59 -2.43 -26.59
N VAL A 146 3.14 -1.28 -26.99
CA VAL A 146 2.40 -0.04 -27.19
C VAL A 146 2.94 0.72 -28.40
N VAL A 147 2.02 1.32 -29.15
CA VAL A 147 2.33 2.39 -30.11
C VAL A 147 1.72 3.70 -29.62
N ASP A 148 2.58 4.68 -29.35
CA ASP A 148 2.21 6.02 -28.94
C ASP A 148 2.40 7.03 -30.08
N ILE A 149 1.44 7.93 -30.24
CA ILE A 149 1.58 9.16 -31.03
C ILE A 149 1.47 10.33 -30.06
N PHE A 150 2.40 11.27 -30.14
CA PHE A 150 2.44 12.42 -29.25
C PHE A 150 2.75 13.72 -29.99
N GLY A 151 2.35 14.82 -29.38
CA GLY A 151 2.64 16.17 -29.84
C GLY A 151 2.67 17.15 -28.70
N GLU A 152 3.59 18.11 -28.78
CA GLU A 152 3.74 19.22 -27.85
C GLU A 152 3.98 20.53 -28.60
N LEU A 153 3.49 21.62 -28.01
CA LEU A 153 3.60 22.97 -28.50
C LEU A 153 4.10 23.87 -27.37
N ASN A 154 5.11 24.68 -27.66
CA ASN A 154 5.54 25.80 -26.83
C ASN A 154 5.10 27.09 -27.53
N ILE A 155 4.16 27.78 -26.91
CA ILE A 155 3.48 28.96 -27.48
C ILE A 155 3.84 30.17 -26.61
N PRO A 156 4.82 30.98 -27.04
CA PRO A 156 5.12 32.23 -26.35
C PRO A 156 4.08 33.28 -26.78
N ILE A 157 3.24 33.74 -25.85
CA ILE A 157 2.14 34.68 -26.13
C ILE A 157 2.67 36.12 -26.09
N VAL A 158 3.36 36.44 -25.00
CA VAL A 158 4.11 37.68 -24.73
C VAL A 158 5.34 37.32 -23.89
N GLU A 159 6.29 38.24 -23.72
CA GLU A 159 7.49 38.01 -22.89
C GLU A 159 7.15 37.51 -21.47
N GLN A 160 6.00 37.95 -20.92
CA GLN A 160 5.52 37.63 -19.58
C GLN A 160 4.56 36.43 -19.53
N LEU A 161 4.33 35.71 -20.64
CA LEU A 161 3.39 34.59 -20.69
C LEU A 161 3.74 33.57 -21.77
N ASN A 162 4.07 32.36 -21.33
CA ASN A 162 4.26 31.18 -22.16
C ASN A 162 3.19 30.13 -21.83
N ILE A 163 2.68 29.47 -22.86
CA ILE A 163 1.75 28.36 -22.74
C ILE A 163 2.39 27.14 -23.38
N ASN A 164 2.41 26.01 -22.68
CA ASN A 164 2.83 24.72 -23.22
C ASN A 164 1.63 23.79 -23.28
N LEU A 165 1.41 23.17 -24.43
CA LEU A 165 0.36 22.18 -24.65
C LEU A 165 1.03 20.87 -25.01
N ALA A 166 0.60 19.76 -24.43
CA ALA A 166 1.05 18.44 -24.82
C ALA A 166 -0.12 17.46 -24.84
N ALA A 167 -0.08 16.50 -25.75
CA ALA A 167 -1.02 15.40 -25.80
C ALA A 167 -0.34 14.12 -26.30
N ARG A 168 -0.76 12.98 -25.78
CA ARG A 168 -0.28 11.64 -26.16
C ARG A 168 -1.46 10.68 -26.24
N TYR A 169 -1.51 9.94 -27.32
CA TYR A 169 -2.45 8.86 -27.56
C TYR A 169 -1.65 7.56 -27.70
N GLY A 170 -2.00 6.53 -26.95
CA GLY A 170 -1.31 5.24 -26.98
C GLY A 170 -2.28 4.09 -27.20
N ASP A 171 -1.93 3.15 -28.07
CA ASP A 171 -2.64 1.89 -28.28
C ASP A 171 -1.80 0.73 -27.71
N TYR A 172 -2.24 0.21 -26.57
CA TYR A 172 -1.57 -0.87 -25.82
C TYR A 172 -2.20 -2.22 -26.17
N SER A 173 -1.38 -3.25 -26.39
CA SER A 173 -1.88 -4.61 -26.55
C SER A 173 -2.47 -5.22 -25.27
N SER A 174 -2.20 -4.61 -24.11
CA SER A 174 -2.73 -5.01 -22.80
C SER A 174 -4.06 -4.35 -22.43
N VAL A 175 -4.14 -3.02 -22.52
CA VAL A 175 -5.29 -2.23 -22.00
C VAL A 175 -6.04 -1.45 -23.08
N GLY A 176 -5.60 -1.53 -24.33
CA GLY A 176 -6.21 -0.81 -25.45
C GLY A 176 -5.80 0.68 -25.48
N GLU A 177 -6.75 1.53 -25.86
CA GLU A 177 -6.50 2.93 -26.17
C GLU A 177 -6.42 3.80 -24.90
N THR A 178 -5.42 4.66 -24.86
CA THR A 178 -5.17 5.61 -23.76
C THR A 178 -4.96 7.01 -24.32
N PHE A 179 -5.37 8.02 -23.56
CA PHE A 179 -5.17 9.42 -23.93
C PHE A 179 -4.81 10.24 -22.70
N ASN A 180 -3.74 11.04 -22.80
CA ASN A 180 -3.36 12.01 -21.78
C ASN A 180 -2.92 13.32 -22.42
N TRP A 181 -3.01 14.39 -21.65
CA TRP A 181 -2.71 15.75 -22.11
C TRP A 181 -2.27 16.64 -20.95
N THR A 182 -1.59 17.72 -21.28
CA THR A 182 -1.14 18.71 -20.31
C THR A 182 -1.25 20.12 -20.87
N VAL A 183 -1.67 21.05 -20.03
CA VAL A 183 -1.57 22.49 -20.27
C VAL A 183 -0.75 23.10 -19.14
N ASN A 184 0.39 23.70 -19.48
CA ASN A 184 1.21 24.46 -18.56
C ASN A 184 1.19 25.94 -18.90
N ILE A 185 1.09 26.78 -17.89
CA ILE A 185 1.24 28.23 -17.96
C ILE A 185 2.50 28.60 -17.19
N ASP A 186 3.32 29.41 -17.83
CA ASP A 186 4.50 30.00 -17.22
C ASP A 186 4.53 31.50 -17.48
N ALA A 187 4.43 32.29 -16.42
CA ALA A 187 4.22 33.73 -16.52
C ALA A 187 5.24 34.49 -15.65
N PRO A 188 6.41 34.85 -16.21
CA PRO A 188 7.36 35.76 -15.56
C PRO A 188 6.82 37.20 -15.63
N ILE A 189 5.96 37.56 -14.68
CA ILE A 189 5.28 38.86 -14.62
C ILE A 189 6.29 40.02 -14.50
N SER A 190 7.40 39.79 -13.81
CA SER A 190 8.57 40.67 -13.76
C SER A 190 9.82 39.88 -13.38
N ASP A 191 10.98 40.54 -13.33
CA ASP A 191 12.23 39.94 -12.85
C ASP A 191 12.11 39.40 -11.41
N SER A 192 11.25 40.03 -10.61
CA SER A 192 10.98 39.63 -9.22
C SER A 192 9.91 38.55 -9.06
N PHE A 193 8.96 38.42 -9.99
CA PHE A 193 7.75 37.61 -9.78
C PHE A 193 7.46 36.69 -10.96
N ARG A 194 7.29 35.40 -10.69
CA ARG A 194 6.86 34.40 -11.67
C ARG A 194 5.70 33.58 -11.14
N LEU A 195 4.69 33.42 -11.97
CA LEU A 195 3.56 32.53 -11.73
C LEU A 195 3.70 31.30 -12.62
N ARG A 196 3.34 30.14 -12.07
CA ARG A 196 3.32 28.86 -12.79
C ARG A 196 1.98 28.19 -12.52
N GLY A 197 1.50 27.42 -13.46
CA GLY A 197 0.34 26.56 -13.23
C GLY A 197 0.27 25.45 -14.26
N ALA A 198 -0.25 24.30 -13.85
CA ALA A 198 -0.45 23.18 -14.74
C ALA A 198 -1.77 22.49 -14.45
N VAL A 199 -2.44 22.07 -15.52
CA VAL A 199 -3.48 21.05 -15.46
C VAL A 199 -3.07 19.91 -16.38
N ALA A 200 -3.09 18.69 -15.86
CA ALA A 200 -2.60 17.53 -16.58
C ALA A 200 -3.45 16.31 -16.28
N THR A 201 -3.55 15.44 -17.28
CA THR A 201 -3.94 14.05 -17.11
C THR A 201 -2.70 13.18 -17.32
N ALA A 202 -2.62 12.04 -16.64
CA ALA A 202 -1.59 11.04 -16.87
C ALA A 202 -2.21 9.64 -16.83
N VAL A 203 -1.57 8.70 -17.52
CA VAL A 203 -2.01 7.30 -17.57
C VAL A 203 -0.83 6.40 -17.22
N ARG A 204 -1.07 5.39 -16.36
CA ARG A 204 -0.14 4.28 -16.14
C ARG A 204 -0.79 2.98 -16.60
N ALA A 205 -0.28 2.41 -17.69
CA ALA A 205 -0.62 1.04 -18.05
C ALA A 205 -0.02 0.04 -17.02
N PRO A 206 -0.71 -1.08 -16.75
CA PRO A 206 -0.20 -2.17 -15.92
C PRO A 206 1.17 -2.67 -16.41
N ASN A 207 2.06 -3.01 -15.48
CA ASN A 207 3.33 -3.65 -15.82
C ASN A 207 3.15 -5.19 -15.98
N VAL A 208 4.21 -5.90 -16.39
CA VAL A 208 4.17 -7.37 -16.57
C VAL A 208 3.76 -8.14 -15.31
N SER A 209 4.13 -7.64 -14.12
CA SER A 209 3.74 -8.26 -12.84
C SER A 209 2.27 -8.02 -12.52
N ASP A 210 1.76 -6.81 -12.79
CA ASP A 210 0.36 -6.46 -12.62
C ASP A 210 -0.53 -7.39 -13.47
N LEU A 211 -0.12 -7.68 -14.72
CA LEU A 211 -0.86 -8.48 -15.70
C LEU A 211 -0.66 -10.00 -15.53
N PHE A 212 0.59 -10.47 -15.43
CA PHE A 212 0.94 -11.87 -15.67
C PHE A 212 1.63 -12.56 -14.49
N ALA A 213 1.68 -11.94 -13.30
CA ALA A 213 2.29 -12.59 -12.14
C ALA A 213 1.57 -13.90 -11.79
N GLY A 214 2.32 -15.01 -11.77
CA GLY A 214 1.76 -16.35 -11.59
C GLY A 214 1.13 -16.61 -10.22
N GLY A 215 1.41 -15.76 -9.23
CA GLY A 215 0.90 -15.89 -7.86
C GLY A 215 2.01 -16.14 -6.85
N ALA A 216 2.05 -15.30 -5.81
CA ALA A 216 2.90 -15.51 -4.64
C ALA A 216 2.02 -15.78 -3.42
N ALA A 217 2.30 -16.86 -2.70
CA ALA A 217 1.62 -17.18 -1.45
C ALA A 217 1.90 -16.11 -0.39
N THR A 218 0.91 -15.85 0.45
CA THR A 218 1.02 -14.92 1.58
C THR A 218 0.31 -15.48 2.81
N SER A 219 0.84 -15.14 3.99
CA SER A 219 0.28 -15.51 5.30
C SER A 219 -0.37 -14.30 5.98
N ALA A 220 -1.13 -13.51 5.22
CA ALA A 220 -1.89 -12.39 5.76
C ALA A 220 -2.99 -12.89 6.71
N ILE A 221 -3.26 -12.12 7.78
CA ILE A 221 -4.40 -12.36 8.66
C ILE A 221 -5.67 -12.03 7.88
N VAL A 222 -6.59 -12.99 7.77
CA VAL A 222 -7.87 -12.82 7.09
C VAL A 222 -8.99 -12.95 8.10
N THR A 223 -9.85 -11.93 8.18
CA THR A 223 -11.03 -11.99 9.04
C THR A 223 -12.18 -12.65 8.29
N ASP A 224 -12.60 -13.83 8.73
CA ASP A 224 -13.73 -14.56 8.15
C ASP A 224 -15.06 -13.96 8.65
N PRO A 225 -15.92 -13.40 7.77
CA PRO A 225 -17.19 -12.81 8.17
C PRO A 225 -18.18 -13.82 8.76
N CYS A 226 -17.95 -15.13 8.57
CA CYS A 226 -18.77 -16.16 9.18
C CYS A 226 -18.42 -16.42 10.64
N ASN A 227 -17.23 -16.01 11.10
CA ASN A 227 -16.79 -16.26 12.48
C ASN A 227 -17.70 -15.52 13.48
N GLY A 228 -18.32 -16.27 14.39
CA GLY A 228 -19.29 -15.78 15.36
C GLY A 228 -20.75 -15.90 14.93
N ILE A 229 -21.04 -16.31 13.69
CA ILE A 229 -22.43 -16.50 13.21
C ILE A 229 -23.08 -17.70 13.90
N ASP A 230 -24.30 -17.49 14.40
CA ASP A 230 -25.14 -18.50 15.04
C ASP A 230 -26.49 -18.66 14.31
N ALA A 231 -27.41 -19.45 14.88
CA ALA A 231 -28.74 -19.66 14.31
C ALA A 231 -29.65 -18.41 14.40
N ALA A 232 -29.38 -17.48 15.32
CA ALA A 232 -30.19 -16.28 15.54
C ALA A 232 -29.71 -15.09 14.68
N SER A 233 -28.46 -15.13 14.20
CA SER A 233 -27.83 -14.09 13.40
C SER A 233 -28.62 -13.79 12.13
N THR A 234 -28.84 -12.51 11.82
CA THR A 234 -29.66 -12.08 10.66
C THR A 234 -28.85 -11.32 9.61
N GLY A 235 -29.41 -11.17 8.41
CA GLY A 235 -28.79 -10.43 7.30
C GLY A 235 -28.05 -11.33 6.31
N ASN A 236 -27.65 -10.75 5.19
CA ASN A 236 -27.07 -11.47 4.06
C ASN A 236 -25.86 -12.34 4.45
N ILE A 237 -24.93 -11.79 5.24
CA ILE A 237 -23.74 -12.54 5.69
C ILE A 237 -24.16 -13.80 6.44
N ALA A 238 -25.08 -13.69 7.40
CA ALA A 238 -25.50 -14.82 8.20
C ALA A 238 -26.23 -15.89 7.36
N GLU A 239 -27.07 -15.47 6.41
CA GLU A 239 -27.78 -16.37 5.50
C GLU A 239 -26.81 -17.09 4.55
N ASN A 240 -25.88 -16.36 3.94
CA ASN A 240 -24.86 -16.90 3.03
C ASN A 240 -23.86 -17.82 3.76
N CYS A 241 -23.46 -17.49 4.99
CA CYS A 241 -22.63 -18.38 5.80
C CYS A 241 -23.36 -19.70 6.12
N ARG A 242 -24.65 -19.62 6.47
CA ARG A 242 -25.47 -20.81 6.77
C ARG A 242 -25.85 -21.63 5.53
N SER A 243 -25.78 -21.06 4.33
CA SER A 243 -25.98 -21.85 3.10
C SER A 243 -24.81 -22.78 2.79
N ILE A 244 -23.70 -22.67 3.53
CA ILE A 244 -22.54 -23.57 3.41
C ILE A 244 -22.69 -24.71 4.41
N ASP A 245 -22.87 -25.93 3.90
CA ASP A 245 -23.16 -27.12 4.73
C ASP A 245 -22.17 -27.35 5.88
N ALA A 246 -20.87 -27.11 5.66
CA ALA A 246 -19.85 -27.31 6.69
C ALA A 246 -19.97 -26.31 7.84
N ILE A 247 -20.34 -25.06 7.53
CA ILE A 247 -20.59 -24.00 8.51
C ILE A 247 -21.87 -24.32 9.27
N GLN A 248 -22.96 -24.65 8.57
CA GLN A 248 -24.24 -24.98 9.19
C GLN A 248 -24.12 -26.17 10.15
N ARG A 249 -23.43 -27.25 9.73
CA ARG A 249 -23.17 -28.38 10.63
C ARG A 249 -22.42 -27.98 11.89
N ARG A 250 -21.48 -27.04 11.79
CA ARG A 250 -20.73 -26.59 12.97
C ARG A 250 -21.62 -25.77 13.90
N ILE A 251 -22.47 -24.89 13.36
CA ILE A 251 -23.48 -24.15 14.12
C ILE A 251 -24.43 -25.13 14.84
N ASP A 252 -24.96 -26.13 14.14
CA ASP A 252 -25.89 -27.11 14.73
C ASP A 252 -25.26 -27.89 15.90
N ASN A 253 -23.96 -28.18 15.82
CA ASN A 253 -23.25 -28.96 16.83
C ASN A 253 -22.68 -28.11 17.99
N GLN A 254 -22.31 -26.86 17.73
CA GLN A 254 -21.55 -26.00 18.65
C GLN A 254 -22.32 -24.75 19.11
N GLY A 255 -23.51 -24.50 18.55
CA GLY A 255 -24.31 -23.30 18.78
C GLY A 255 -23.95 -22.13 17.87
N ALA A 256 -22.68 -22.01 17.47
CA ALA A 256 -22.17 -20.98 16.57
C ALA A 256 -20.97 -21.47 15.73
N PHE A 257 -20.69 -20.80 14.62
CA PHE A 257 -19.48 -21.01 13.84
C PHE A 257 -18.33 -20.20 14.46
N VAL A 258 -17.56 -20.82 15.35
CA VAL A 258 -16.39 -20.18 15.99
C VAL A 258 -15.12 -20.85 15.51
N LEU A 259 -14.26 -20.08 14.83
CA LEU A 259 -12.95 -20.53 14.39
C LEU A 259 -12.02 -20.77 15.58
N THR A 260 -11.23 -21.82 15.52
CA THR A 260 -10.10 -22.01 16.43
C THR A 260 -8.99 -21.01 16.11
N GLN A 261 -8.07 -20.81 17.06
CA GLN A 261 -6.89 -19.97 16.83
C GLN A 261 -6.12 -20.39 15.57
N VAL A 262 -5.90 -21.70 15.38
CA VAL A 262 -5.20 -22.24 14.21
C VAL A 262 -5.95 -21.91 12.91
N GLU A 263 -7.27 -22.09 12.88
CA GLU A 263 -8.08 -21.79 11.69
C GLU A 263 -8.05 -20.28 11.36
N SER A 264 -8.16 -19.40 12.36
CA SER A 264 -8.15 -17.95 12.17
C SER A 264 -6.80 -17.37 11.72
N GLN A 265 -5.70 -18.11 11.92
CA GLN A 265 -4.34 -17.63 11.66
C GLN A 265 -3.64 -18.31 10.46
N ASN A 266 -4.26 -19.33 9.85
CA ASN A 266 -3.63 -20.12 8.78
C ASN A 266 -4.37 -20.08 7.43
N THR A 267 -5.18 -19.04 7.18
CA THR A 267 -5.78 -18.83 5.85
C THR A 267 -4.70 -18.37 4.86
N SER A 268 -4.27 -19.28 3.99
CA SER A 268 -3.28 -19.02 2.92
C SER A 268 -3.92 -18.37 1.71
N GLY A 269 -3.16 -17.88 0.74
CA GLY A 269 -3.72 -17.38 -0.51
C GLY A 269 -2.63 -16.90 -1.46
N LEU A 270 -2.91 -16.95 -2.75
CA LEU A 270 -2.03 -16.46 -3.80
C LEU A 270 -2.38 -15.01 -4.15
N LEU A 271 -1.35 -14.18 -4.30
CA LEU A 271 -1.40 -12.84 -4.86
C LEU A 271 -0.91 -12.87 -6.30
N SER A 272 -1.81 -12.97 -7.28
CA SER A 272 -1.50 -13.07 -8.71
C SER A 272 -1.63 -11.74 -9.44
N GLY A 273 -1.22 -11.71 -10.70
CA GLY A 273 -1.62 -10.69 -11.68
C GLY A 273 -3.00 -10.98 -12.26
N SER A 274 -3.51 -10.08 -13.10
CA SER A 274 -4.74 -10.25 -13.86
C SER A 274 -4.62 -9.58 -15.23
N GLU A 275 -4.96 -10.28 -16.30
CA GLU A 275 -5.03 -9.68 -17.65
C GLU A 275 -6.25 -8.76 -17.83
N ASP A 276 -7.21 -8.80 -16.89
CA ASP A 276 -8.41 -7.95 -16.91
C ASP A 276 -8.16 -6.56 -16.27
N VAL A 277 -6.96 -6.31 -15.72
CA VAL A 277 -6.65 -5.03 -15.09
C VAL A 277 -6.41 -3.95 -16.15
N GLY A 278 -7.13 -2.83 -16.01
CA GLY A 278 -7.01 -1.65 -16.85
C GLY A 278 -5.94 -0.67 -16.38
N GLU A 279 -5.84 0.46 -17.08
CA GLU A 279 -4.92 1.54 -16.77
C GLU A 279 -5.31 2.36 -15.52
N GLU A 280 -4.33 2.93 -14.84
CA GLU A 280 -4.56 3.97 -13.83
C GLU A 280 -4.63 5.34 -14.52
N LYS A 281 -5.54 6.20 -14.08
CA LYS A 281 -5.65 7.59 -14.56
C LYS A 281 -5.34 8.56 -13.44
N ALA A 282 -4.57 9.60 -13.72
CA ALA A 282 -4.26 10.63 -12.75
C ALA A 282 -4.63 12.01 -13.28
N ASP A 283 -5.37 12.78 -12.47
CA ASP A 283 -5.67 14.18 -12.69
C ASP A 283 -4.82 15.04 -11.76
N THR A 284 -4.14 16.04 -12.32
CA THR A 284 -3.23 16.91 -11.57
C THR A 284 -3.54 18.38 -11.83
N LEU A 285 -3.62 19.14 -10.75
CA LEU A 285 -3.66 20.60 -10.75
C LEU A 285 -2.50 21.13 -9.92
N THR A 286 -1.70 22.03 -10.49
CA THR A 286 -0.65 22.76 -9.75
C THR A 286 -0.77 24.27 -9.95
N ALA A 287 -0.42 25.02 -8.92
CA ALA A 287 -0.34 26.48 -8.95
C ALA A 287 0.86 26.94 -8.14
N GLY A 288 1.80 27.62 -8.79
CA GLY A 288 3.08 28.01 -8.22
C GLY A 288 3.31 29.52 -8.28
N PHE A 289 3.98 30.04 -7.26
CA PHE A 289 4.47 31.41 -7.20
C PHE A 289 5.94 31.39 -6.82
N VAL A 290 6.76 32.09 -7.59
CA VAL A 290 8.19 32.30 -7.32
C VAL A 290 8.45 33.79 -7.12
N PHE A 291 9.17 34.11 -6.05
CA PHE A 291 9.62 35.44 -5.71
C PHE A 291 11.14 35.48 -5.65
N ILE A 292 11.73 36.38 -6.43
CA ILE A 292 13.17 36.59 -6.53
C ILE A 292 13.42 38.07 -6.15
N PRO A 293 13.68 38.39 -4.87
CA PRO A 293 13.86 39.78 -4.45
C PRO A 293 15.10 40.42 -5.07
N GLU A 294 14.92 41.46 -5.88
CA GLU A 294 16.01 42.25 -6.46
C GLU A 294 16.95 42.90 -5.42
N GLN A 295 16.53 43.02 -4.16
CA GLN A 295 17.36 43.60 -3.09
C GLN A 295 18.34 42.58 -2.48
N ILE A 296 18.15 41.29 -2.75
CA ILE A 296 18.96 40.21 -2.20
C ILE A 296 19.33 39.28 -3.35
N ASP A 297 20.42 39.63 -4.05
CA ASP A 297 20.96 38.84 -5.15
C ASP A 297 21.16 37.38 -4.74
N GLY A 298 20.66 36.47 -5.58
CA GLY A 298 20.78 35.03 -5.40
C GLY A 298 19.73 34.39 -4.48
N LEU A 299 18.85 35.16 -3.83
CA LEU A 299 17.71 34.61 -3.07
C LEU A 299 16.52 34.31 -3.99
N GLN A 300 15.92 33.13 -3.83
CA GLN A 300 14.68 32.72 -4.47
C GLN A 300 13.78 32.02 -3.45
N LEU A 301 12.49 32.32 -3.52
CA LEU A 301 11.45 31.73 -2.70
C LEU A 301 10.38 31.15 -3.64
N SER A 302 9.99 29.90 -3.47
CA SER A 302 8.84 29.33 -4.18
C SER A 302 7.79 28.79 -3.23
N VAL A 303 6.53 28.93 -3.64
CA VAL A 303 5.37 28.33 -2.99
C VAL A 303 4.53 27.67 -4.07
N ASP A 304 4.33 26.37 -3.95
CA ASP A 304 3.67 25.56 -4.97
C ASP A 304 2.54 24.75 -4.32
N TYR A 305 1.31 24.98 -4.76
CA TYR A 305 0.16 24.14 -4.42
C TYR A 305 0.03 23.02 -5.44
N TYR A 306 -0.28 21.81 -4.97
CA TYR A 306 -0.62 20.68 -5.81
C TYR A 306 -1.89 19.99 -5.30
N ASN A 307 -2.65 19.43 -6.23
CA ASN A 307 -3.72 18.48 -6.01
C ASN A 307 -3.60 17.39 -7.07
N ILE A 308 -3.51 16.14 -6.62
CA ILE A 308 -3.33 14.96 -7.47
C ILE A 308 -4.38 13.93 -7.04
N GLU A 309 -5.15 13.48 -8.01
CA GLU A 309 -6.14 12.42 -7.87
C GLU A 309 -5.74 11.29 -8.81
N ILE A 310 -5.68 10.05 -8.31
CA ILE A 310 -5.42 8.84 -9.09
C ILE A 310 -6.65 7.95 -8.97
N ASP A 311 -7.34 7.77 -10.09
CA ASP A 311 -8.45 6.85 -10.26
C ASP A 311 -7.96 5.51 -10.77
N ASP A 312 -8.76 4.48 -10.50
CA ASP A 312 -8.51 3.11 -10.96
C ASP A 312 -7.11 2.60 -10.58
N ALA A 313 -6.61 3.02 -9.41
CA ALA A 313 -5.29 2.62 -8.94
C ALA A 313 -5.23 1.10 -8.78
N ILE A 314 -4.20 0.51 -9.40
CA ILE A 314 -3.99 -0.93 -9.46
C ILE A 314 -3.50 -1.40 -8.09
N ALA A 315 -4.29 -2.27 -7.49
CA ALA A 315 -3.95 -2.90 -6.23
C ALA A 315 -4.44 -4.34 -6.21
N LYS A 316 -3.98 -5.11 -5.22
CA LYS A 316 -4.55 -6.41 -4.91
C LYS A 316 -5.49 -6.22 -3.73
N THR A 317 -6.77 -6.53 -3.93
CA THR A 317 -7.81 -6.32 -2.92
C THR A 317 -7.48 -7.08 -1.64
N ASP A 318 -7.67 -6.43 -0.50
CA ASP A 318 -7.50 -7.07 0.80
C ASP A 318 -8.42 -8.30 0.91
N ARG A 319 -7.87 -9.40 1.40
CA ARG A 319 -8.54 -10.71 1.40
C ARG A 319 -9.74 -10.76 2.35
N THR A 320 -9.73 -9.96 3.42
CA THR A 320 -10.89 -9.76 4.29
C THR A 320 -11.99 -9.00 3.54
N VAL A 321 -11.61 -7.99 2.75
CA VAL A 321 -12.56 -7.24 1.91
C VAL A 321 -13.19 -8.13 0.84
N ILE A 322 -12.42 -9.04 0.21
CA ILE A 322 -12.96 -10.03 -0.75
C ILE A 322 -14.07 -10.86 -0.10
N LEU A 323 -13.80 -11.45 1.06
CA LEU A 323 -14.80 -12.22 1.80
C LEU A 323 -16.02 -11.36 2.17
N ASN A 324 -15.80 -10.17 2.74
CA ASN A 324 -16.91 -9.29 3.13
C ASN A 324 -17.80 -8.90 1.95
N ARG A 325 -17.21 -8.52 0.80
CA ARG A 325 -17.98 -8.15 -0.42
C ARG A 325 -18.77 -9.32 -0.98
N CYS A 326 -18.19 -10.52 -0.97
CA CYS A 326 -18.84 -11.74 -1.45
C CYS A 326 -20.00 -12.18 -0.52
N TYR A 327 -19.75 -12.25 0.79
CA TYR A 327 -20.73 -12.74 1.76
C TYR A 327 -21.84 -11.72 2.07
N SER A 328 -21.64 -10.43 1.77
CA SER A 328 -22.69 -9.40 1.91
C SER A 328 -23.68 -9.35 0.75
N GLN A 329 -23.45 -10.10 -0.33
CA GLN A 329 -24.38 -10.16 -1.48
C GLN A 329 -25.75 -10.72 -1.07
N SER A 330 -26.79 -10.35 -1.83
CA SER A 330 -28.10 -11.03 -1.72
C SER A 330 -27.91 -12.54 -1.87
N PRO A 331 -28.62 -13.38 -1.08
CA PRO A 331 -28.53 -14.84 -1.19
C PRO A 331 -28.78 -15.39 -2.60
N SER A 332 -29.56 -14.67 -3.42
CA SER A 332 -29.80 -15.02 -4.83
C SER A 332 -28.56 -14.93 -5.72
N ASN A 333 -27.57 -14.12 -5.34
CA ASN A 333 -26.36 -13.81 -6.10
C ASN A 333 -25.09 -14.31 -5.39
N PHE A 334 -25.24 -15.00 -4.26
CA PHE A 334 -24.12 -15.48 -3.47
C PHE A 334 -23.48 -16.71 -4.14
N ASP A 335 -22.17 -16.65 -4.29
CA ASP A 335 -21.33 -17.78 -4.67
C ASP A 335 -20.47 -18.19 -3.47
N PRO A 336 -20.65 -19.41 -2.91
CA PRO A 336 -19.85 -19.91 -1.79
C PRO A 336 -18.33 -19.87 -2.00
N ASP A 337 -17.88 -19.99 -3.26
CA ASP A 337 -16.46 -19.97 -3.63
C ASP A 337 -15.99 -18.57 -4.06
N CYS A 338 -16.88 -17.56 -4.02
CA CYS A 338 -16.61 -16.16 -4.37
C CYS A 338 -15.93 -16.00 -5.74
N GLY A 339 -16.49 -16.63 -6.77
CA GLY A 339 -15.91 -16.64 -8.12
C GLY A 339 -14.64 -17.50 -8.23
N GLY A 340 -14.46 -18.48 -7.34
CA GLY A 340 -13.28 -19.35 -7.27
C GLY A 340 -12.10 -18.76 -6.48
N LEU A 341 -12.27 -17.59 -5.86
CA LEU A 341 -11.24 -16.95 -5.03
C LEU A 341 -11.13 -17.59 -3.64
N VAL A 342 -12.20 -18.20 -3.12
CA VAL A 342 -12.25 -18.73 -1.76
C VAL A 342 -12.36 -20.24 -1.80
N ARG A 343 -11.53 -20.91 -1.00
CA ARG A 343 -11.61 -22.35 -0.77
C ARG A 343 -11.77 -22.63 0.71
N ARG A 344 -12.84 -23.32 1.10
CA ARG A 344 -13.10 -23.73 2.49
C ARG A 344 -12.85 -25.22 2.73
N ASP A 345 -12.56 -25.59 3.97
CA ASP A 345 -12.54 -26.98 4.41
C ASP A 345 -13.97 -27.53 4.42
N GLY A 346 -14.25 -28.57 3.62
CA GLY A 346 -15.56 -29.22 3.57
C GLY A 346 -15.98 -29.89 4.88
N ARG A 347 -15.06 -30.13 5.82
CA ARG A 347 -15.35 -30.67 7.14
C ARG A 347 -15.61 -29.58 8.17
N THR A 348 -14.69 -28.64 8.36
CA THR A 348 -14.77 -27.65 9.45
C THR A 348 -15.44 -26.34 9.05
N GLY A 349 -15.57 -26.07 7.75
CA GLY A 349 -16.08 -24.82 7.19
C GLY A 349 -15.07 -23.67 7.18
N ALA A 350 -13.88 -23.84 7.77
CA ALA A 350 -12.87 -22.78 7.84
C ALA A 350 -12.32 -22.42 6.45
N ALA A 351 -12.04 -21.14 6.21
CA ALA A 351 -11.36 -20.69 5.00
C ALA A 351 -9.91 -21.21 4.98
N LEU A 352 -9.57 -21.97 3.95
CA LEU A 352 -8.22 -22.50 3.71
C LEU A 352 -7.44 -21.55 2.81
N ASP A 353 -8.04 -21.14 1.70
CA ASP A 353 -7.46 -20.16 0.78
C ASP A 353 -8.40 -18.99 0.50
N VAL A 354 -7.83 -17.79 0.40
CA VAL A 354 -8.50 -16.62 -0.21
C VAL A 354 -7.51 -15.98 -1.16
N ASN A 355 -7.70 -16.14 -2.46
CA ASN A 355 -6.81 -15.58 -3.46
C ASN A 355 -7.18 -14.13 -3.78
N ALA A 356 -6.20 -13.35 -4.22
CA ALA A 356 -6.42 -12.01 -4.73
C ALA A 356 -5.57 -11.79 -6.00
N ALA A 357 -6.15 -11.11 -6.98
CA ALA A 357 -5.46 -10.70 -8.19
C ALA A 357 -5.38 -9.17 -8.27
N SER A 358 -4.55 -8.65 -9.16
CA SER A 358 -4.51 -7.23 -9.48
C SER A 358 -5.87 -6.76 -10.03
N GLY A 359 -6.32 -5.58 -9.60
CA GLY A 359 -7.54 -4.94 -10.09
C GLY A 359 -7.51 -3.42 -9.86
N ASN A 360 -8.36 -2.69 -10.60
CA ASN A 360 -8.56 -1.24 -10.48
C ASN A 360 -9.60 -0.95 -9.41
N GLU A 361 -9.16 -0.82 -8.16
CA GLU A 361 -10.08 -0.89 -7.00
C GLU A 361 -9.97 0.33 -6.08
N ASN A 362 -8.95 1.17 -6.30
CA ASN A 362 -8.58 2.23 -5.38
C ASN A 362 -8.66 3.61 -6.03
N LYS A 363 -9.03 4.60 -5.22
CA LYS A 363 -8.86 6.02 -5.50
C LYS A 363 -7.84 6.60 -4.53
N ILE A 364 -6.83 7.30 -5.04
CA ILE A 364 -5.77 7.91 -4.22
C ILE A 364 -5.81 9.42 -4.44
N GLU A 365 -6.00 10.18 -3.37
CA GLU A 365 -6.04 11.66 -3.41
C GLU A 365 -4.92 12.23 -2.53
N THR A 366 -4.19 13.20 -3.05
CA THR A 366 -3.18 13.95 -2.29
C THR A 366 -3.16 15.42 -2.69
N ALA A 367 -3.17 16.31 -1.71
CA ALA A 367 -3.09 17.74 -1.94
C ALA A 367 -2.27 18.42 -0.86
N GLY A 368 -1.51 19.44 -1.24
CA GLY A 368 -0.55 20.07 -0.35
C GLY A 368 0.02 21.37 -0.88
N VAL A 369 0.86 21.99 -0.05
CA VAL A 369 1.64 23.17 -0.40
C VAL A 369 3.10 22.90 -0.07
N ASP A 370 3.95 23.03 -1.07
CA ASP A 370 5.39 22.97 -0.97
C ASP A 370 5.98 24.38 -0.92
N ILE A 371 7.00 24.56 -0.09
CA ILE A 371 7.73 25.82 0.07
C ILE A 371 9.21 25.52 -0.07
N ASP A 372 9.86 26.22 -0.99
CA ASP A 372 11.31 26.13 -1.22
C ASP A 372 11.94 27.51 -1.04
N ILE A 373 13.14 27.53 -0.44
CA ILE A 373 13.96 28.73 -0.29
C ILE A 373 15.36 28.39 -0.73
N SER A 374 15.87 29.02 -1.78
CA SER A 374 17.25 28.83 -2.24
C SER A 374 18.02 30.14 -2.24
N TYR A 375 19.28 30.09 -1.84
CA TYR A 375 20.20 31.21 -1.86
C TYR A 375 21.53 30.80 -2.51
N GLU A 376 21.94 31.55 -3.54
CA GLU A 376 23.20 31.36 -4.24
C GLU A 376 24.10 32.58 -4.06
N THR A 377 25.37 32.38 -3.71
CA THR A 377 26.34 33.46 -3.62
C THR A 377 27.74 32.98 -3.98
N ALA A 378 28.56 33.85 -4.53
CA ALA A 378 29.99 33.57 -4.68
C ALA A 378 30.65 33.40 -3.30
N LEU A 379 31.52 32.39 -3.17
CA LEU A 379 32.32 32.12 -1.98
C LEU A 379 33.78 31.84 -2.39
N GLY A 380 34.59 32.90 -2.40
CA GLY A 380 35.99 32.81 -2.82
C GLY A 380 36.11 32.56 -4.33
N SER A 381 36.71 31.43 -4.72
CA SER A 381 36.88 31.03 -6.12
C SER A 381 35.82 30.03 -6.62
N GLY A 382 34.75 29.82 -5.86
CA GLY A 382 33.63 28.96 -6.23
C GLY A 382 32.31 29.53 -5.76
N ASP A 383 31.23 28.80 -6.00
CA ASP A 383 29.86 29.22 -5.67
C ASP A 383 29.33 28.43 -4.47
N LEU A 384 28.62 29.10 -3.57
CA LEU A 384 27.89 28.50 -2.46
C LEU A 384 26.40 28.52 -2.80
N TYR A 385 25.82 27.33 -2.91
CA TYR A 385 24.38 27.12 -3.07
C TYR A 385 23.80 26.56 -1.77
N VAL A 386 22.81 27.24 -1.19
CA VAL A 386 22.10 26.83 0.01
C VAL A 386 20.61 26.72 -0.30
N ALA A 387 20.05 25.51 -0.27
CA ALA A 387 18.63 25.28 -0.40
C ALA A 387 18.03 24.80 0.93
N PHE A 388 16.95 25.44 1.36
CA PHE A 388 16.13 25.05 2.48
C PHE A 388 14.84 24.44 1.94
N LYS A 389 14.78 23.12 1.97
CA LYS A 389 13.53 22.40 1.78
C LYS A 389 12.93 22.14 3.15
N ILE A 390 11.67 22.55 3.36
CA ILE A 390 10.97 22.20 4.60
C ILE A 390 10.77 20.68 4.59
N LYS A 391 11.53 19.98 5.45
CA LYS A 391 11.38 18.55 5.65
C LYS A 391 10.04 18.27 6.32
N GLU A 392 9.39 17.17 5.95
CA GLU A 392 8.31 16.61 6.76
C GLU A 392 8.75 16.51 8.22
N HIS A 393 7.87 16.95 9.12
CA HIS A 393 8.15 16.92 10.54
C HIS A 393 8.00 15.50 11.06
N ASP A 394 8.93 15.02 11.89
CA ASP A 394 8.95 13.63 12.38
C ASP A 394 7.70 13.20 13.19
N TYR A 395 6.81 14.14 13.52
CA TYR A 395 5.65 13.93 14.40
C TYR A 395 4.36 14.59 13.91
N PHE A 396 4.46 15.71 13.18
CA PHE A 396 3.31 16.51 12.78
C PHE A 396 3.05 16.38 11.28
N VAL A 397 1.79 16.10 10.95
CA VAL A 397 1.30 16.18 9.57
C VAL A 397 0.49 17.46 9.43
N ARG A 398 0.83 18.30 8.45
CA ARG A 398 0.09 19.54 8.21
C ARG A 398 -1.21 19.27 7.45
N ASP A 399 -2.30 19.88 7.89
CA ASP A 399 -3.61 19.85 7.24
C ASP A 399 -4.16 21.28 7.12
N GLY A 400 -3.80 21.96 6.04
CA GLY A 400 -4.09 23.38 5.83
C GLY A 400 -3.45 24.27 6.91
N ILE A 401 -4.29 24.89 7.75
CA ILE A 401 -3.86 25.66 8.94
C ILE A 401 -3.80 24.81 10.21
N ASN A 402 -4.36 23.60 10.20
CA ASN A 402 -4.29 22.68 11.33
C ASN A 402 -3.02 21.82 11.23
N ILE A 403 -2.65 21.22 12.34
CA ILE A 403 -1.61 20.19 12.39
C ILE A 403 -2.17 18.96 13.09
N LYS A 404 -1.81 17.77 12.62
CA LYS A 404 -2.20 16.49 13.19
C LYS A 404 -1.01 15.88 13.92
N TYR A 405 -1.24 15.40 15.13
CA TYR A 405 -0.27 14.65 15.92
C TYR A 405 -0.87 13.33 16.34
N ARG A 406 -0.18 12.22 16.06
CA ARG A 406 -0.61 10.90 16.53
C ARG A 406 -0.01 10.67 17.91
N LEU A 407 -0.84 10.63 18.93
CA LEU A 407 -0.42 10.39 20.31
C LEU A 407 -0.54 8.89 20.64
N PRO A 408 0.58 8.15 20.70
CA PRO A 408 0.55 6.77 21.18
C PRO A 408 0.30 6.73 22.68
N ILE A 409 -0.75 6.02 23.10
CA ILE A 409 -1.01 5.74 24.52
C ILE A 409 -1.13 4.23 24.73
N ASN A 410 -0.82 3.75 25.93
CA ASN A 410 -1.01 2.34 26.25
C ASN A 410 -2.46 2.05 26.68
N ILE A 411 -2.80 0.76 26.70
CA ILE A 411 -4.13 0.27 27.08
C ILE A 411 -4.59 0.75 28.47
N ALA A 412 -3.68 0.89 29.44
CA ALA A 412 -4.02 1.33 30.79
C ALA A 412 -4.39 2.83 30.80
N GLN A 413 -3.63 3.65 30.09
CA GLN A 413 -3.92 5.08 29.91
C GLN A 413 -5.24 5.31 29.18
N ALA A 414 -5.53 4.53 28.14
CA ALA A 414 -6.79 4.59 27.42
C ALA A 414 -7.98 4.19 28.32
N SER A 415 -7.81 3.12 29.10
CA SER A 415 -8.87 2.57 29.96
C SER A 415 -9.15 3.44 31.19
N LEU A 416 -8.11 3.90 31.87
CA LEU A 416 -8.21 4.62 33.15
C LEU A 416 -8.28 6.14 32.98
N GLY A 417 -8.00 6.65 31.79
CA GLY A 417 -7.80 8.06 31.55
C GLY A 417 -6.45 8.54 32.10
N THR A 418 -5.98 9.67 31.60
CA THR A 418 -4.68 10.24 32.01
C THR A 418 -4.56 11.70 31.58
N LYS A 419 -3.59 12.41 32.15
CA LYS A 419 -3.14 13.71 31.65
C LYS A 419 -1.79 13.52 30.98
N ILE A 420 -1.67 13.95 29.73
CA ILE A 420 -0.45 13.80 28.93
C ILE A 420 -0.11 15.14 28.30
N GLU A 421 1.18 15.51 28.37
CA GLU A 421 1.73 16.60 27.59
C GLU A 421 1.92 16.17 26.14
N VAL A 422 1.26 16.86 25.22
CA VAL A 422 1.46 16.70 23.78
C VAL A 422 2.37 17.80 23.25
N PRO A 423 3.29 17.48 22.32
CA PRO A 423 4.06 18.50 21.66
C PRO A 423 3.14 19.36 20.77
N THR A 424 3.49 20.64 20.68
CA THR A 424 2.90 21.65 19.79
C THR A 424 4.04 22.34 19.04
N LEU A 425 3.70 23.22 18.09
CA LEU A 425 4.73 24.03 17.40
C LEU A 425 5.46 25.02 18.34
N ASP A 426 4.87 25.36 19.49
CA ASP A 426 5.41 26.39 20.41
C ASP A 426 5.85 25.81 21.77
N GLY A 427 6.04 24.50 21.89
CA GLY A 427 6.31 23.82 23.16
C GLY A 427 5.29 22.72 23.45
N TYR A 428 4.86 22.55 24.69
CA TYR A 428 3.97 21.47 25.10
C TYR A 428 2.60 21.98 25.55
N TYR A 429 1.58 21.14 25.44
CA TYR A 429 0.24 21.40 25.94
C TYR A 429 -0.30 20.17 26.66
N GLU A 430 -0.75 20.32 27.89
CA GLU A 430 -1.38 19.22 28.63
C GLU A 430 -2.80 18.98 28.10
N ILE A 431 -3.09 17.75 27.69
CA ILE A 431 -4.45 17.29 27.39
C ILE A 431 -4.91 16.26 28.42
N GLU A 432 -6.21 16.29 28.71
CA GLU A 432 -6.87 15.28 29.54
C GLU A 432 -7.56 14.25 28.65
N ILE A 433 -7.14 13.00 28.78
CA ILE A 433 -7.69 11.84 28.08
C ILE A 433 -8.72 11.19 29.03
N PRO A 434 -10.01 11.17 28.67
CA PRO A 434 -11.03 10.53 29.48
C PRO A 434 -10.83 9.01 29.58
N PRO A 435 -11.25 8.37 30.68
CA PRO A 435 -11.34 6.92 30.78
C PRO A 435 -12.19 6.32 29.65
N GLY A 436 -11.79 5.17 29.12
CA GLY A 436 -12.47 4.47 28.02
C GLY A 436 -12.25 5.09 26.63
N THR A 437 -11.22 5.94 26.46
CA THR A 437 -10.93 6.55 25.16
C THR A 437 -10.49 5.50 24.14
N GLN A 438 -11.21 5.43 23.02
CA GLN A 438 -10.91 4.51 21.92
C GLN A 438 -9.82 5.05 20.98
N THR A 439 -9.14 4.12 20.30
CA THR A 439 -8.22 4.46 19.21
C THR A 439 -8.95 5.20 18.09
N GLY A 440 -8.28 6.14 17.42
CA GLY A 440 -8.89 6.97 16.38
C GLY A 440 -9.67 8.19 16.88
N ARG A 441 -9.92 8.32 18.20
CA ARG A 441 -10.53 9.53 18.76
C ARG A 441 -9.63 10.75 18.54
N ILE A 442 -10.24 11.88 18.18
CA ILE A 442 -9.52 13.14 17.93
C ILE A 442 -9.82 14.16 19.05
N PHE A 443 -8.78 14.68 19.67
CA PHE A 443 -8.84 15.83 20.59
C PHE A 443 -8.34 17.08 19.89
N ARG A 444 -9.14 18.15 19.93
CA ARG A 444 -8.82 19.43 19.27
C ARG A 444 -8.29 20.43 20.29
N VAL A 445 -7.01 20.78 20.17
CA VAL A 445 -6.36 21.83 20.95
C VAL A 445 -6.39 23.13 20.14
N ARG A 446 -7.26 24.06 20.57
CA ARG A 446 -7.54 25.29 19.81
C ARG A 446 -6.35 26.25 19.77
N GLY A 447 -6.12 26.88 18.62
CA GLY A 447 -5.10 27.92 18.41
C GLY A 447 -3.66 27.42 18.42
N ARG A 448 -3.44 26.10 18.29
CA ARG A 448 -2.11 25.46 18.31
C ARG A 448 -1.69 24.87 16.97
N GLY A 449 -2.36 25.25 15.88
CA GLY A 449 -1.95 24.96 14.51
C GLY A 449 -1.04 26.03 13.93
N VAL A 450 -1.03 26.14 12.60
CA VAL A 450 -0.22 27.11 11.85
C VAL A 450 -0.96 28.44 11.74
N ALA A 451 -0.23 29.55 11.80
CA ALA A 451 -0.76 30.88 11.53
C ALA A 451 -1.05 31.05 10.03
N GLN A 452 -2.17 31.70 9.69
CA GLN A 452 -2.52 31.97 8.30
C GLN A 452 -1.64 33.10 7.73
N LEU A 453 -1.16 32.94 6.48
CA LEU A 453 -0.26 33.91 5.83
C LEU A 453 -0.91 35.29 5.59
N ARG A 454 -2.24 35.39 5.56
CA ARG A 454 -3.00 36.61 5.27
C ARG A 454 -4.18 36.84 6.24
N GLY A 455 -3.99 36.60 7.54
CA GLY A 455 -4.98 36.92 8.58
C GLY A 455 -4.53 36.57 9.99
N ASP A 456 -5.24 37.07 11.00
CA ASP A 456 -4.92 36.85 12.42
C ASP A 456 -5.34 35.47 12.96
N ARG A 457 -5.90 34.62 12.09
CA ARG A 457 -6.43 33.31 12.48
C ARG A 457 -5.33 32.25 12.47
N ARG A 458 -5.19 31.57 13.60
CA ARG A 458 -4.35 30.38 13.75
C ARG A 458 -5.22 29.14 13.73
N GLY A 459 -4.76 28.07 13.07
CA GLY A 459 -5.45 26.78 13.12
C GLY A 459 -5.24 26.06 14.45
N ASP A 460 -5.59 24.77 14.48
CA ASP A 460 -5.61 23.96 15.69
C ASP A 460 -4.67 22.75 15.60
N LEU A 461 -4.30 22.21 16.75
CA LEU A 461 -3.65 20.91 16.85
C LEU A 461 -4.73 19.84 17.03
N LEU A 462 -4.74 18.86 16.14
CA LEU A 462 -5.62 17.69 16.17
C LEU A 462 -4.81 16.49 16.67
N VAL A 463 -5.04 16.10 17.92
CA VAL A 463 -4.39 14.95 18.54
C VAL A 463 -5.21 13.70 18.27
N LEU A 464 -4.71 12.83 17.41
CA LEU A 464 -5.29 11.53 17.09
C LEU A 464 -4.75 10.48 18.08
N ILE A 465 -5.63 9.87 18.86
CA ILE A 465 -5.25 8.81 19.80
C ILE A 465 -4.92 7.51 19.06
N ASP A 466 -3.78 6.93 19.37
CA ASP A 466 -3.30 5.65 18.84
C ASP A 466 -3.04 4.70 20.03
N VAL A 467 -4.01 3.85 20.35
CA VAL A 467 -3.87 2.91 21.48
C VAL A 467 -2.97 1.77 21.05
N ARG A 468 -1.78 1.65 21.67
CA ARG A 468 -0.78 0.64 21.32
C ARG A 468 -0.75 -0.48 22.35
N ILE A 469 -0.82 -1.70 21.83
CA ILE A 469 -0.71 -2.93 22.61
C ILE A 469 0.79 -3.31 22.71
N PRO A 470 1.32 -3.55 23.92
CA PRO A 470 2.72 -3.94 24.10
C PRO A 470 3.01 -5.31 23.44
N LYS A 471 4.08 -5.38 22.64
CA LYS A 471 4.48 -6.61 21.92
C LYS A 471 5.27 -7.61 22.77
N LYS A 472 5.85 -7.16 23.87
CA LYS A 472 6.66 -7.98 24.79
C LYS A 472 6.26 -7.62 26.22
N LEU A 473 5.93 -8.64 27.01
CA LEU A 473 5.55 -8.51 28.41
C LEU A 473 6.50 -9.35 29.27
N ASP A 474 6.88 -8.82 30.42
CA ASP A 474 7.57 -9.62 31.45
C ASP A 474 6.59 -10.51 32.23
N SER A 475 7.10 -11.42 33.07
CA SER A 475 6.28 -12.36 33.85
C SER A 475 5.25 -11.66 34.75
N GLN A 476 5.57 -10.48 35.28
CA GLN A 476 4.66 -9.75 36.16
C GLN A 476 3.56 -9.08 35.34
N GLN A 477 3.91 -8.44 34.22
CA GLN A 477 2.96 -7.79 33.33
C GLN A 477 2.02 -8.80 32.68
N GLN A 478 2.53 -9.97 32.26
CA GLN A 478 1.71 -11.04 31.72
C GLN A 478 0.67 -11.54 32.74
N LYS A 479 1.09 -11.71 34.01
CA LYS A 479 0.17 -12.07 35.08
C LYS A 479 -0.95 -11.04 35.25
N LEU A 480 -0.61 -9.75 35.29
CA LEU A 480 -1.59 -8.66 35.42
C LEU A 480 -2.53 -8.58 34.22
N MET A 481 -2.03 -8.81 33.02
CA MET A 481 -2.84 -8.84 31.80
C MET A 481 -3.80 -10.03 31.76
N ASN A 482 -3.39 -11.19 32.27
CA ASN A 482 -4.27 -12.35 32.41
C ASN A 482 -5.39 -12.09 33.43
N GLU A 483 -5.04 -11.57 34.61
CA GLU A 483 -6.03 -11.21 35.64
C GLU A 483 -7.03 -10.16 35.12
N LEU A 484 -6.55 -9.16 34.37
CA LEU A 484 -7.42 -8.18 33.71
C LEU A 484 -8.31 -8.86 32.66
N GLY A 485 -7.74 -9.72 31.81
CA GLY A 485 -8.48 -10.45 30.77
C GLY A 485 -9.60 -11.32 31.35
N GLU A 486 -9.36 -12.04 32.45
CA GLU A 486 -10.36 -12.84 33.15
C GLU A 486 -11.51 -11.99 33.75
N SER A 487 -11.25 -10.71 34.03
CA SER A 487 -12.25 -9.79 34.60
C SER A 487 -13.09 -9.06 33.55
N LEU A 488 -12.68 -9.10 32.28
CA LEU A 488 -13.35 -8.41 31.17
C LEU A 488 -14.25 -9.39 30.39
N PRO A 489 -15.29 -8.90 29.69
CA PRO A 489 -16.10 -9.74 28.82
C PRO A 489 -15.27 -10.25 27.63
N GLU A 490 -15.56 -11.46 27.14
CA GLU A 490 -14.86 -12.05 25.99
C GLU A 490 -15.09 -11.24 24.69
N THR A 491 -16.19 -10.52 24.60
CA THR A 491 -16.53 -9.60 23.50
C THR A 491 -17.05 -8.29 24.06
N PHE A 492 -16.64 -7.18 23.42
CA PHE A 492 -17.24 -5.86 23.65
C PHE A 492 -18.28 -5.64 22.55
N GLU A 493 -19.52 -5.37 22.93
CA GLU A 493 -20.54 -4.90 21.98
C GLU A 493 -20.21 -3.45 21.58
N ASP A 494 -20.30 -3.14 20.29
CA ASP A 494 -20.21 -1.75 19.82
C ASP A 494 -21.44 -1.00 20.36
N ASP A 495 -21.24 -0.17 21.38
CA ASP A 495 -22.22 0.85 21.74
C ASP A 495 -22.32 1.80 20.54
N GLU A 496 -23.32 1.60 19.68
CA GLU A 496 -23.75 2.62 18.71
C GLU A 496 -23.85 3.94 19.46
N ASP A 497 -23.06 4.93 19.01
CA ASP A 497 -23.09 6.30 19.51
C ASP A 497 -24.55 6.77 19.61
N LYS A 498 -25.13 6.67 20.81
CA LYS A 498 -26.50 7.13 21.09
C LYS A 498 -26.54 8.61 20.76
N GLY A 499 -27.11 8.91 19.60
CA GLY A 499 -27.15 10.25 19.04
C GLY A 499 -27.77 11.23 20.02
N ILE A 500 -27.41 12.50 19.87
CA ILE A 500 -27.95 13.64 20.64
C ILE A 500 -29.51 13.62 20.67
N PHE A 501 -30.15 13.00 19.68
CA PHE A 501 -31.59 12.79 19.59
C PHE A 501 -32.20 11.85 20.66
N ASP A 502 -31.48 10.82 21.12
CA ASP A 502 -32.00 9.91 22.17
C ASP A 502 -31.92 10.51 23.57
N LYS A 503 -30.93 11.39 23.80
CA LYS A 503 -30.88 12.24 25.02
C LYS A 503 -31.99 13.28 25.05
N PHE A 504 -32.46 13.74 23.90
CA PHE A 504 -33.63 14.63 23.82
C PHE A 504 -34.93 13.89 24.13
N ARG A 505 -35.07 12.63 23.70
CA ARG A 505 -36.29 11.83 23.92
C ARG A 505 -36.49 11.44 25.38
N SER A 506 -35.42 11.10 26.09
CA SER A 506 -35.48 10.73 27.52
C SER A 506 -35.78 11.91 28.46
N ALA A 507 -35.59 13.15 28.01
CA ALA A 507 -35.96 14.36 28.75
C ALA A 507 -37.45 14.75 28.64
N PHE A 508 -38.23 14.09 27.76
CA PHE A 508 -39.67 14.33 27.59
C PHE A 508 -40.55 13.11 27.95
N THR A 509 -39.96 12.03 28.47
CA THR A 509 -40.68 10.87 29.02
C THR A 509 -40.31 10.58 30.48
N ASN A 510 -40.23 11.63 31.30
CA ASN A 510 -40.47 11.56 32.75
C ASN A 510 -41.17 12.83 33.24
#